data_AF-S8E3U8-F1
#
_entry.id   AF-S8E3U8-F1
#
_cell.length_a   1.000
_cell.length_b   1.000
_cell.length_c   1.000
_cell.angle_alpha   90.00
_cell.angle_beta   90.00
_cell.angle_gamma   90.00
#
_symmetry.space_group_name_H-M   'P 1'
#
loop_
_entity.id
_entity.type
_entity.pdbx_description
1 polymer ?
#
loop_
_entity_poly.entity_id
_entity_poly.type
_entity_poly.pdbx_seq_one_letter_code
_entity_poly.pdbx_strand_id
1 'polypeptide(L)'
;DDITLETSLQDPSVDIEAVLLAWEELHPYSVDAVTTQRSEIFDFATSDECIMFASIQLKVTMPVQSDGTEEGDGEVAEESTFPSPSHLRSYVRTILRKVDAYSPTTTADEAVKVPVGEPSEVRTVTTIHTVGILYLRKTEMLTEYNIGLVIHPEWRGQNLAEKVLTKGLAHAFNNLWAHRVQALIMDGPSSDAARSIFVSLGFTFEGTRRRAIMSPAVEGGYRDVVAMAMLDTEWHVRESGGHGQRGVWDEMFVRHHKEQEDLLQWEERRRRLRRTGSMETVR
;
A
#
# COMPACT_ATOMS: atom_id res chain seq x y z
N ASP A 1 -10.87 -0.18 12.48
CA ASP A 1 -10.06 -0.11 11.25
C ASP A 1 -10.10 1.30 10.69
N ASP A 2 -8.93 1.91 10.57
CA ASP A 2 -8.79 3.28 10.06
C ASP A 2 -8.81 3.35 8.53
N ILE A 3 -8.82 2.19 7.85
CA ILE A 3 -8.76 2.09 6.39
C ILE A 3 -10.02 1.38 5.89
N THR A 4 -10.69 1.99 4.91
CA THR A 4 -11.83 1.42 4.19
C THR A 4 -11.57 1.44 2.68
N LEU A 5 -12.12 0.46 1.98
CA LEU A 5 -12.05 0.36 0.52
C LEU A 5 -13.43 0.73 -0.03
N GLU A 6 -13.52 1.90 -0.67
CA GLU A 6 -14.79 2.40 -1.22
C GLU A 6 -14.83 2.15 -2.73
N THR A 7 -15.76 1.30 -3.16
CA THR A 7 -15.93 0.89 -4.56
C THR A 7 -16.74 1.89 -5.38
N SER A 8 -17.55 2.73 -4.73
CA SER A 8 -18.32 3.77 -5.39
C SER A 8 -17.49 5.04 -5.52
N LEU A 9 -17.01 5.33 -6.74
CA LEU A 9 -16.32 6.61 -7.03
C LEU A 9 -17.24 7.84 -6.91
N GLN A 10 -18.55 7.65 -6.75
CA GLN A 10 -19.52 8.72 -6.54
C GLN A 10 -19.78 9.01 -5.06
N ASP A 11 -19.19 8.23 -4.14
CA ASP A 11 -19.36 8.46 -2.71
C ASP A 11 -18.75 9.82 -2.31
N PRO A 12 -19.46 10.65 -1.52
CA PRO A 12 -19.00 12.01 -1.18
C PRO A 12 -17.73 12.04 -0.31
N SER A 13 -17.35 10.92 0.31
CA SER A 13 -16.06 10.81 1.02
C SER A 13 -14.87 10.62 0.07
N VAL A 14 -15.13 10.27 -1.20
CA VAL A 14 -14.09 10.03 -2.19
C VAL A 14 -13.70 11.34 -2.86
N ASP A 15 -12.50 11.81 -2.52
CA ASP A 15 -11.81 12.84 -3.30
C ASP A 15 -11.39 12.28 -4.68
N ILE A 16 -12.15 12.66 -5.72
CA ILE A 16 -11.93 12.21 -7.10
C ILE A 16 -10.61 12.74 -7.70
N GLU A 17 -10.14 13.92 -7.28
CA GLU A 17 -8.88 14.48 -7.76
C GLU A 17 -7.72 13.63 -7.26
N ALA A 18 -7.75 13.24 -5.99
CA ALA A 18 -6.80 12.28 -5.44
C ALA A 18 -6.86 10.93 -6.17
N VAL A 19 -8.04 10.41 -6.53
CA VAL A 19 -8.15 9.16 -7.31
C VAL A 19 -7.47 9.32 -8.69
N LEU A 20 -7.70 10.43 -9.39
CA LEU A 20 -7.12 10.69 -10.71
C LEU A 20 -5.59 10.81 -10.67
N LEU A 21 -5.06 11.54 -9.69
CA LEU A 21 -3.61 11.66 -9.48
C LEU A 21 -2.96 10.31 -9.18
N ALA A 22 -3.63 9.47 -8.38
CA ALA A 22 -3.17 8.11 -8.09
C ALA A 22 -3.15 7.25 -9.37
N TRP A 23 -4.19 7.35 -10.20
CA TRP A 23 -4.25 6.63 -11.48
C TRP A 23 -3.18 7.11 -12.46
N GLU A 24 -2.92 8.41 -12.55
CA GLU A 24 -1.87 8.97 -13.41
C GLU A 24 -0.49 8.42 -13.04
N GLU A 25 -0.20 8.26 -11.75
CA GLU A 25 1.05 7.64 -11.28
C GLU A 25 1.09 6.12 -11.57
N LEU A 26 -0.02 5.40 -11.38
CA LEU A 26 -0.08 3.95 -11.52
C LEU A 26 -0.09 3.47 -12.96
N HIS A 27 -0.87 4.13 -13.83
CA HIS A 27 -1.17 3.69 -15.19
C HIS A 27 0.10 3.35 -16.01
N PRO A 28 1.16 4.18 -16.05
CA PRO A 28 2.37 3.90 -16.84
C PRO A 28 3.16 2.65 -16.41
N TYR A 29 2.99 2.21 -15.16
CA TYR A 29 3.72 1.09 -14.54
C TYR A 29 2.82 -0.12 -14.25
N SER A 30 1.53 -0.01 -14.54
CA SER A 30 0.55 -1.07 -14.36
C SER A 30 0.49 -1.93 -15.62
N VAL A 31 0.80 -3.22 -15.49
CA VAL A 31 0.72 -4.18 -16.60
C VAL A 31 -0.68 -4.22 -17.19
N ASP A 32 -1.70 -4.28 -16.33
CA ASP A 32 -3.09 -4.37 -16.75
C ASP A 32 -3.57 -3.08 -17.44
N ALA A 33 -3.18 -1.91 -16.92
CA ALA A 33 -3.58 -0.64 -17.51
C ALA A 33 -2.94 -0.43 -18.89
N VAL A 34 -1.64 -0.73 -19.03
CA VAL A 34 -0.93 -0.59 -20.31
C VAL A 34 -1.42 -1.59 -21.35
N THR A 35 -1.69 -2.84 -20.96
CA THR A 35 -2.09 -3.90 -21.92
C THR A 35 -3.52 -3.77 -22.40
N THR A 36 -4.43 -3.24 -21.58
CA THR A 36 -5.83 -3.02 -21.97
C THR A 36 -6.02 -1.85 -22.93
N GLN A 37 -4.98 -1.04 -23.15
CA GLN A 37 -5.03 0.21 -23.95
C GLN A 37 -6.10 1.20 -23.45
N ARG A 38 -6.54 1.07 -22.20
CA ARG A 38 -7.50 1.96 -21.56
C ARG A 38 -6.74 2.96 -20.71
N SER A 39 -6.47 4.12 -21.29
CA SER A 39 -5.80 5.21 -20.58
C SER A 39 -6.70 5.88 -19.55
N GLU A 40 -8.01 5.89 -19.82
CA GLU A 40 -8.98 6.53 -18.94
C GLU A 40 -9.35 5.64 -17.76
N ILE A 41 -9.31 6.22 -16.56
CA ILE A 41 -9.60 5.51 -15.31
C ILE A 41 -11.01 4.91 -15.30
N PHE A 42 -12.00 5.65 -15.80
CA PHE A 42 -13.40 5.22 -15.75
C PHE A 42 -13.65 4.06 -16.71
N ASP A 43 -13.01 4.06 -17.88
CA ASP A 43 -13.08 2.94 -18.82
C ASP A 43 -12.43 1.68 -18.24
N PHE A 44 -11.34 1.83 -17.48
CA PHE A 44 -10.72 0.71 -16.79
C PHE A 44 -11.60 0.21 -15.63
N ALA A 45 -12.07 1.12 -14.78
CA ALA A 45 -12.86 0.80 -13.58
C ALA A 45 -14.22 0.18 -13.91
N THR A 46 -14.85 0.57 -15.02
CA THR A 46 -16.14 0.03 -15.48
C THR A 46 -16.02 -1.16 -16.42
N SER A 47 -14.79 -1.62 -16.70
CA SER A 47 -14.56 -2.77 -17.56
C SER A 47 -15.09 -4.07 -16.95
N ASP A 48 -15.61 -4.97 -17.78
CA ASP A 48 -16.04 -6.32 -17.35
C ASP A 48 -14.90 -7.17 -16.76
N GLU A 49 -13.66 -6.78 -17.06
CA GLU A 49 -12.45 -7.41 -16.54
C GLU A 49 -12.09 -6.89 -15.14
N CYS A 50 -12.42 -5.64 -14.81
CA CYS A 50 -12.17 -5.05 -13.50
C CYS A 50 -13.33 -5.40 -12.55
N ILE A 51 -13.08 -6.30 -11.61
CA ILE A 51 -14.11 -6.80 -10.69
C ILE A 51 -14.22 -5.95 -9.44
N MET A 52 -13.11 -5.33 -9.05
CA MET A 52 -13.10 -4.39 -7.97
C MET A 52 -12.21 -3.24 -8.39
N PHE A 53 -12.74 -2.03 -8.34
CA PHE A 53 -11.98 -0.79 -8.37
C PHE A 53 -12.37 -0.01 -7.13
N ALA A 54 -11.43 0.23 -6.23
CA ALA A 54 -11.71 0.87 -4.96
C ALA A 54 -10.75 2.03 -4.70
N SER A 55 -11.32 3.14 -4.23
CA SER A 55 -10.55 4.20 -3.59
C SER A 55 -10.20 3.79 -2.16
N ILE A 56 -8.98 4.13 -1.74
CA ILE A 56 -8.49 3.83 -0.40
C ILE A 56 -8.80 5.02 0.49
N GLN A 57 -9.70 4.82 1.45
CA GLN A 57 -10.12 5.84 2.39
C GLN A 57 -9.41 5.65 3.73
N LEU A 58 -8.75 6.69 4.23
CA LEU A 58 -8.08 6.72 5.53
C LEU A 58 -8.84 7.66 6.47
N LYS A 59 -9.35 7.12 7.57
CA LYS A 59 -10.01 7.84 8.65
C LYS A 59 -8.96 8.33 9.66
N VAL A 60 -8.87 9.64 9.84
CA VAL A 60 -7.94 10.28 10.78
C VAL A 60 -8.74 10.99 11.86
N THR A 61 -8.55 10.62 13.12
CA THR A 61 -9.18 11.29 14.27
C THR A 61 -8.18 12.21 14.95
N MET A 62 -8.50 13.50 15.02
CA MET A 62 -7.70 14.54 15.65
C MET A 62 -8.42 15.10 16.90
N PRO A 63 -7.73 15.29 18.04
CA PRO A 63 -8.24 16.04 19.17
C PRO A 63 -8.28 17.52 18.80
N VAL A 64 -9.43 18.15 18.99
CA VAL A 64 -9.59 19.60 18.87
C VAL A 64 -8.90 20.21 20.08
N GLN A 65 -7.79 20.91 19.85
CA GLN A 65 -7.27 21.82 20.86
C GLN A 65 -8.26 22.97 20.94
N SER A 66 -9.04 23.01 22.03
CA SER A 66 -9.76 24.22 22.40
C SER A 66 -8.69 25.24 22.78
N ASP A 67 -8.26 26.06 21.83
CA ASP A 67 -7.52 27.26 22.17
C ASP A 67 -8.42 28.08 23.10
N GLY A 68 -8.01 28.14 24.37
CA GLY A 68 -8.70 28.87 25.43
C GLY A 68 -8.51 30.36 25.26
N THR A 69 -8.92 30.92 24.12
CA THR A 69 -9.10 32.36 23.98
C THR A 69 -10.39 32.74 24.70
N GLU A 70 -10.22 33.03 25.99
CA GLU A 70 -11.21 33.80 26.76
C GLU A 70 -11.55 35.10 26.01
N GLU A 71 -12.83 35.43 26.09
CA GLU A 71 -13.53 36.53 25.43
C GLU A 71 -12.73 37.83 25.37
N GLY A 72 -12.45 38.27 24.13
CA GLY A 72 -12.24 39.67 23.81
C GLY A 72 -13.21 40.03 22.69
N ASP A 73 -14.28 40.75 23.04
CA ASP A 73 -15.27 41.27 22.10
C ASP A 73 -14.59 42.02 20.94
N GLY A 74 -14.66 41.43 19.75
CA GLY A 74 -14.12 42.00 18.52
C GLY A 74 -14.57 41.21 17.31
N GLU A 75 -15.50 41.77 16.56
CA GLU A 75 -15.92 41.29 15.24
C GLU A 75 -14.73 40.94 14.32
N VAL A 76 -14.89 39.86 13.55
CA VAL A 76 -14.59 39.69 12.11
C VAL A 76 -13.93 38.33 11.78
N ALA A 77 -14.56 37.66 10.81
CA ALA A 77 -14.10 36.56 9.93
C ALA A 77 -13.97 35.13 10.49
N GLU A 78 -15.03 34.35 10.28
CA GLU A 78 -14.94 32.88 10.16
C GLU A 78 -14.11 32.51 8.92
N GLU A 79 -12.81 32.29 9.11
CA GLU A 79 -11.99 31.52 8.17
C GLU A 79 -11.45 30.30 8.92
N SER A 80 -12.21 29.20 8.87
CA SER A 80 -11.81 27.91 9.45
C SER A 80 -10.52 27.47 8.76
N THR A 81 -9.39 27.75 9.40
CA THR A 81 -8.07 27.43 8.86
C THR A 81 -7.85 25.93 9.02
N PHE A 82 -8.26 25.15 8.01
CA PHE A 82 -7.97 23.73 7.94
C PHE A 82 -6.46 23.50 7.99
N PRO A 83 -5.97 22.48 8.72
CA PRO A 83 -4.55 22.20 8.77
C PRO A 83 -4.04 21.85 7.36
N SER A 84 -2.99 22.54 6.92
CA SER A 84 -2.25 22.23 5.69
C SER A 84 -1.95 20.71 5.61
N PRO A 85 -1.95 20.10 4.41
CA PRO A 85 -1.57 18.70 4.19
C PRO A 85 -0.24 18.30 4.88
N SER A 86 0.69 19.26 4.99
CA SER A 86 1.97 19.08 5.69
C SER A 86 1.83 18.87 7.22
N HIS A 87 0.88 19.55 7.87
CA HIS A 87 0.57 19.37 9.29
C HIS A 87 -0.17 18.05 9.55
N LEU A 88 -1.10 17.66 8.68
CA LEU A 88 -1.74 16.35 8.69
C LEU A 88 -0.69 15.23 8.61
N ARG A 89 0.31 15.38 7.75
CA ARG A 89 1.40 14.40 7.59
C ARG A 89 2.25 14.22 8.87
N SER A 90 2.62 15.32 9.51
CA SER A 90 3.33 15.31 10.81
C SER A 90 2.50 14.61 11.89
N TYR A 91 1.21 14.95 11.94
CA TYR A 91 0.29 14.46 12.94
C TYR A 91 -0.02 12.96 12.76
N VAL A 92 -0.34 12.53 11.54
CA VAL A 92 -0.58 11.11 11.21
C VAL A 92 0.67 10.28 11.48
N ARG A 93 1.86 10.76 11.11
CA ARG A 93 3.13 10.09 11.44
C ARG A 93 3.31 9.93 12.96
N THR A 94 2.84 10.90 13.75
CA THR A 94 2.92 10.86 15.21
C THR A 94 1.90 9.88 15.81
N ILE A 95 0.68 9.83 15.26
CA ILE A 95 -0.36 8.86 15.69
C ILE A 95 0.09 7.44 15.37
N LEU A 96 0.48 7.15 14.13
CA LEU A 96 0.84 5.79 13.72
C LEU A 96 2.05 5.24 14.49
N ARG A 97 3.03 6.10 14.84
CA ARG A 97 4.16 5.71 15.70
C ARG A 97 3.76 5.37 17.14
N LYS A 98 2.72 6.00 17.69
CA LYS A 98 2.26 5.73 19.06
C LYS A 98 1.51 4.42 19.17
N VAL A 99 0.89 3.94 18.08
CA VAL A 99 0.16 2.67 18.05
C VAL A 99 1.12 1.47 18.09
N ASP A 100 2.30 1.55 17.47
CA ASP A 100 3.30 0.47 17.50
C ASP A 100 4.13 0.43 18.81
N ALA A 101 4.08 1.48 19.63
CA ALA A 101 4.86 1.59 20.86
C ALA A 101 4.16 1.05 22.12
N TYR A 102 2.91 0.58 22.01
CA TYR A 102 2.17 0.05 23.16
C TYR A 102 2.29 -1.48 23.25
N SER A 103 3.39 -1.95 23.85
CA SER A 103 3.45 -3.31 24.43
C SER A 103 2.98 -3.24 25.88
N PRO A 104 1.96 -4.02 26.30
CA PRO A 104 1.57 -4.08 27.70
C PRO A 104 2.57 -4.96 28.43
N THR A 105 3.59 -4.34 29.05
CA THR A 105 4.35 -5.01 30.12
C THR A 105 3.72 -4.64 31.44
N THR A 106 2.82 -5.51 31.89
CA THR A 106 2.27 -5.50 33.24
C THR A 106 3.34 -5.99 34.21
N THR A 107 3.87 -5.10 35.03
CA THR A 107 4.37 -5.45 36.36
C THR A 107 3.76 -4.48 37.36
N ALA A 108 2.92 -5.04 38.22
CA ALA A 108 2.31 -4.39 39.36
C ALA A 108 3.39 -3.99 40.37
N ASP A 109 3.45 -2.71 40.74
CA ASP A 109 3.25 -2.26 42.12
C ASP A 109 3.40 -0.73 42.24
N GLU A 110 2.81 -0.20 43.31
CA GLU A 110 2.83 1.18 43.82
C GLU A 110 1.72 2.14 43.31
N ALA A 111 0.60 2.09 44.06
CA ALA A 111 -0.52 3.00 43.99
C ALA A 111 -0.19 4.35 44.68
N VAL A 112 0.16 5.36 43.88
CA VAL A 112 0.10 6.78 44.29
C VAL A 112 -1.31 7.32 43.96
N LYS A 113 -2.11 7.63 44.99
CA LYS A 113 -3.42 8.30 44.86
C LYS A 113 -3.21 9.75 44.43
N VAL A 114 -3.39 10.03 43.14
CA VAL A 114 -3.54 11.38 42.57
C VAL A 114 -5.03 11.76 42.57
N PRO A 115 -5.42 13.03 42.80
CA PRO A 115 -6.82 13.42 42.86
C PRO A 115 -7.47 13.24 41.49
N VAL A 116 -8.62 12.57 41.49
CA VAL A 116 -9.47 12.37 40.30
C VAL A 116 -10.11 13.70 39.94
N GLY A 117 -9.49 14.43 39.01
CA GLY A 117 -10.16 15.49 38.26
C GLY A 117 -11.14 14.86 37.28
N GLU A 118 -12.34 15.45 37.17
CA GLU A 118 -13.36 15.03 36.21
C GLU A 118 -12.79 15.02 34.77
N PRO A 119 -13.07 13.98 33.96
CA PRO A 119 -12.54 13.90 32.61
C PRO A 119 -13.16 15.01 31.76
N SER A 120 -12.37 16.05 31.46
CA SER A 120 -12.72 17.04 30.46
C SER A 120 -12.92 16.32 29.13
N GLU A 121 -14.13 16.37 28.57
CA GLU A 121 -14.46 15.76 27.28
C GLU A 121 -13.60 16.38 26.17
N VAL A 122 -12.53 15.68 25.78
CA VAL A 122 -11.71 16.08 24.64
C VAL A 122 -12.53 15.88 23.38
N ARG A 123 -12.99 16.98 22.77
CA ARG A 123 -13.67 16.95 21.48
C ARG A 123 -12.72 16.42 20.41
N THR A 124 -13.12 15.39 19.68
CA THR A 124 -12.34 14.83 18.56
C THR A 124 -13.06 15.08 17.24
N VAL A 125 -12.35 15.60 16.23
CA VAL A 125 -12.83 15.70 14.85
C VAL A 125 -12.27 14.52 14.07
N THR A 126 -13.10 13.89 13.25
CA THR A 126 -12.66 12.82 12.35
C THR A 126 -12.76 13.29 10.91
N THR A 127 -11.67 13.21 10.17
CA THR A 127 -11.60 13.48 8.72
C THR A 127 -11.33 12.18 7.96
N ILE A 128 -11.82 12.12 6.73
CA ILE A 128 -11.59 11.00 5.80
C ILE A 128 -10.76 11.55 4.64
N HIS A 129 -9.72 10.81 4.24
CA HIS A 129 -8.83 11.17 3.14
C HIS A 129 -8.73 10.03 2.13
N THR A 130 -8.87 10.34 0.84
CA THR A 130 -8.50 9.42 -0.24
C THR A 130 -6.98 9.36 -0.36
N VAL A 131 -6.38 8.20 -0.08
CA VAL A 131 -4.91 8.04 -0.06
C VAL A 131 -4.36 7.21 -1.22
N GLY A 132 -5.21 6.68 -2.10
CA GLY A 132 -4.79 5.92 -3.27
C GLY A 132 -5.91 5.07 -3.86
N ILE A 133 -5.53 4.09 -4.68
CA ILE A 133 -6.47 3.17 -5.34
C ILE A 133 -5.95 1.73 -5.28
N LEU A 134 -6.89 0.80 -5.23
CA LEU A 134 -6.70 -0.64 -5.33
C LEU A 134 -7.62 -1.17 -6.44
N TYR A 135 -7.15 -2.10 -7.26
CA TYR A 135 -8.02 -2.83 -8.18
C TYR A 135 -7.75 -4.33 -8.19
N LEU A 136 -8.77 -5.10 -8.56
CA LEU A 136 -8.71 -6.52 -8.90
C LEU A 136 -9.24 -6.71 -10.32
N ARG A 137 -8.42 -7.28 -11.19
CA ARG A 137 -8.76 -7.58 -12.59
C ARG A 137 -8.76 -9.08 -12.83
N LYS A 138 -9.75 -9.58 -13.58
CA LYS A 138 -9.78 -10.97 -14.05
C LYS A 138 -8.63 -11.25 -15.01
N THR A 139 -8.09 -12.46 -14.90
CA THR A 139 -7.22 -13.02 -15.93
C THR A 139 -8.03 -13.91 -16.89
N GLU A 140 -7.35 -14.52 -17.86
CA GLU A 140 -7.97 -15.53 -18.75
C GLU A 140 -8.35 -16.81 -17.99
N MET A 141 -7.71 -17.07 -16.84
CA MET A 141 -7.97 -18.24 -16.01
C MET A 141 -9.14 -17.97 -15.06
N LEU A 142 -10.00 -18.98 -14.88
CA LEU A 142 -11.13 -18.89 -13.96
C LEU A 142 -10.62 -18.71 -12.53
N THR A 143 -11.29 -17.84 -11.75
CA THR A 143 -10.97 -17.58 -10.33
C THR A 143 -9.53 -17.11 -10.06
N GLU A 144 -8.86 -16.57 -11.08
CA GLU A 144 -7.56 -15.94 -10.96
C GLU A 144 -7.65 -14.43 -11.24
N TYR A 145 -7.09 -13.64 -10.33
CA TYR A 145 -7.15 -12.18 -10.39
C TYR A 145 -5.77 -11.54 -10.31
N ASN A 146 -5.53 -10.53 -11.13
CA ASN A 146 -4.42 -9.61 -10.96
C ASN A 146 -4.80 -8.52 -9.95
N ILE A 147 -3.91 -8.23 -9.01
CA ILE A 147 -4.07 -7.15 -8.03
C ILE A 147 -3.10 -6.00 -8.34
N GLY A 148 -3.63 -4.78 -8.31
CA GLY A 148 -2.85 -3.55 -8.46
C GLY A 148 -3.14 -2.57 -7.34
N LEU A 149 -2.11 -1.85 -6.91
CA LEU A 149 -2.16 -0.87 -5.82
C LEU A 149 -1.28 0.32 -6.16
N VAL A 150 -1.77 1.51 -5.82
CA VAL A 150 -0.92 2.70 -5.62
C VAL A 150 -1.38 3.45 -4.37
N ILE A 151 -0.40 3.94 -3.63
CA ILE A 151 -0.60 4.84 -2.49
C ILE A 151 0.05 6.16 -2.86
N HIS A 152 -0.65 7.26 -2.63
CA HIS A 152 -0.13 8.61 -2.84
C HIS A 152 1.23 8.82 -2.17
N PRO A 153 2.18 9.51 -2.81
CA PRO A 153 3.54 9.71 -2.26
C PRO A 153 3.57 10.27 -0.84
N GLU A 154 2.58 11.08 -0.48
CA GLU A 154 2.45 11.72 0.83
C GLU A 154 2.23 10.72 1.97
N TRP A 155 1.55 9.61 1.65
CA TRP A 155 1.07 8.58 2.59
C TRP A 155 1.95 7.31 2.60
N ARG A 156 3.03 7.28 1.81
CA ARG A 156 3.98 6.15 1.79
C ARG A 156 4.79 6.05 3.08
N GLY A 157 5.32 4.84 3.34
CA GLY A 157 6.18 4.56 4.51
C GLY A 157 5.43 4.39 5.84
N GLN A 158 4.12 4.12 5.78
CA GLN A 158 3.22 4.00 6.93
C GLN A 158 2.54 2.61 7.00
N ASN A 159 3.08 1.61 6.29
CA ASN A 159 2.52 0.25 6.14
C ASN A 159 1.05 0.22 5.65
N LEU A 160 0.57 1.33 5.05
CA LEU A 160 -0.79 1.42 4.51
C LEU A 160 -1.00 0.43 3.36
N ALA A 161 0.02 0.28 2.49
CA ALA A 161 -0.04 -0.66 1.38
C ALA A 161 -0.31 -2.10 1.83
N GLU A 162 0.37 -2.55 2.88
CA GLU A 162 0.20 -3.89 3.45
C GLU A 162 -1.21 -4.08 4.02
N LYS A 163 -1.70 -3.10 4.80
CA LYS A 163 -3.06 -3.12 5.36
C LYS A 163 -4.15 -3.13 4.28
N VAL A 164 -3.96 -2.33 3.23
CA VAL A 164 -4.87 -2.24 2.09
C VAL A 164 -4.89 -3.55 1.30
N LEU A 165 -3.71 -4.08 0.95
CA LEU A 165 -3.59 -5.35 0.24
C LEU A 165 -4.19 -6.49 1.07
N THR A 166 -3.97 -6.54 2.38
CA THR A 166 -4.58 -7.55 3.25
C THR A 166 -6.11 -7.52 3.14
N LYS A 167 -6.74 -6.33 3.14
CA LYS A 167 -8.18 -6.18 2.93
C LYS A 167 -8.62 -6.59 1.52
N GLY A 168 -7.84 -6.23 0.50
CA GLY A 168 -8.10 -6.63 -0.89
C GLY A 168 -8.00 -8.14 -1.11
N LEU A 169 -7.00 -8.79 -0.50
CA LEU A 169 -6.81 -10.24 -0.54
C LEU A 169 -7.91 -10.98 0.21
N ALA A 170 -8.29 -10.50 1.40
CA ALA A 170 -9.44 -11.03 2.12
C ALA A 170 -10.70 -10.98 1.25
N HIS A 171 -10.94 -9.87 0.53
CA HIS A 171 -12.05 -9.80 -0.41
C HIS A 171 -11.90 -10.80 -1.57
N ALA A 172 -10.72 -10.90 -2.19
CA ALA A 172 -10.48 -11.81 -3.30
C ALA A 172 -10.68 -13.29 -2.90
N PHE A 173 -10.09 -13.74 -1.80
CA PHE A 173 -10.18 -15.13 -1.37
C PHE A 173 -11.52 -15.47 -0.71
N ASN A 174 -12.03 -14.61 0.19
CA ASN A 174 -13.20 -14.94 1.00
C ASN A 174 -14.53 -14.60 0.30
N ASN A 175 -14.56 -13.55 -0.53
CA ASN A 175 -15.79 -13.13 -1.22
C ASN A 175 -15.83 -13.58 -2.68
N LEU A 176 -14.70 -13.48 -3.41
CA LEU A 176 -14.63 -13.86 -4.82
C LEU A 176 -14.21 -15.32 -5.03
N TRP A 177 -13.86 -16.04 -3.96
CA TRP A 177 -13.39 -17.43 -4.01
C TRP A 177 -12.23 -17.60 -5.00
N ALA A 178 -11.33 -16.61 -5.02
CA ALA A 178 -10.14 -16.67 -5.84
C ALA A 178 -9.34 -17.93 -5.48
N HIS A 179 -9.02 -18.76 -6.46
CA HIS A 179 -8.04 -19.81 -6.26
C HIS A 179 -6.62 -19.22 -6.21
N ARG A 180 -6.42 -18.09 -6.90
CA ARG A 180 -5.12 -17.47 -7.10
C ARG A 180 -5.23 -15.96 -7.26
N VAL A 181 -4.34 -15.22 -6.59
CA VAL A 181 -4.17 -13.78 -6.79
C VAL A 181 -2.74 -13.52 -7.20
N GLN A 182 -2.56 -12.80 -8.31
CA GLN A 182 -1.27 -12.51 -8.92
C GLN A 182 -0.97 -11.01 -8.86
N ALA A 183 0.28 -10.66 -8.61
CA ALA A 183 0.81 -9.31 -8.75
C ALA A 183 1.80 -9.28 -9.92
N LEU A 184 1.53 -8.43 -10.89
CA LEU A 184 2.39 -8.21 -12.05
C LEU A 184 3.13 -6.88 -11.89
N ILE A 185 4.41 -6.96 -11.53
CA ILE A 185 5.23 -5.80 -11.19
C ILE A 185 6.12 -5.46 -12.38
N MET A 186 5.78 -4.37 -13.07
CA MET A 186 6.61 -3.82 -14.14
C MET A 186 7.84 -3.10 -13.56
N ASP A 187 8.96 -3.12 -14.28
CA ASP A 187 10.13 -2.30 -13.92
C ASP A 187 9.75 -0.81 -13.85
N GLY A 188 10.10 -0.18 -12.73
CA GLY A 188 9.77 1.22 -12.45
C GLY A 188 10.35 1.70 -11.11
N PRO A 189 10.16 2.99 -10.76
CA PRO A 189 10.79 3.60 -9.59
C PRO A 189 10.36 2.99 -8.25
N SER A 190 9.17 2.39 -8.19
CA SER A 190 8.61 1.74 -6.99
C SER A 190 8.54 0.21 -7.10
N SER A 191 9.20 -0.38 -8.10
CA SER A 191 9.14 -1.83 -8.35
C SER A 191 9.74 -2.65 -7.21
N ASP A 192 10.90 -2.25 -6.67
CA ASP A 192 11.54 -2.93 -5.53
C ASP A 192 10.71 -2.82 -4.25
N ALA A 193 10.12 -1.64 -3.99
CA ALA A 193 9.23 -1.42 -2.86
C ALA A 193 7.97 -2.29 -2.96
N ALA A 194 7.37 -2.37 -4.16
CA ALA A 194 6.22 -3.23 -4.41
C ALA A 194 6.56 -4.72 -4.16
N ARG A 195 7.71 -5.20 -4.69
CA ARG A 195 8.18 -6.58 -4.46
C ARG A 195 8.32 -6.87 -2.97
N SER A 196 8.95 -5.97 -2.21
CA SER A 196 9.15 -6.13 -0.76
C SER A 196 7.81 -6.26 -0.01
N ILE A 197 6.78 -5.50 -0.40
CA ILE A 197 5.45 -5.59 0.22
C ILE A 197 4.74 -6.90 -0.14
N PHE A 198 4.80 -7.33 -1.41
CA PHE A 198 4.20 -8.60 -1.80
C PHE A 198 4.90 -9.78 -1.13
N VAL A 199 6.22 -9.73 -0.99
CA VAL A 199 7.00 -10.68 -0.19
C VAL A 199 6.56 -10.67 1.27
N SER A 200 6.39 -9.51 1.91
CA SER A 200 6.03 -9.45 3.34
C SER A 200 4.64 -10.01 3.59
N LEU A 201 3.74 -9.81 2.62
CA LEU A 201 2.44 -10.47 2.53
C LEU A 201 2.54 -11.93 2.09
N GLY A 202 3.74 -12.45 1.85
CA GLY A 202 4.03 -13.83 1.54
C GLY A 202 3.54 -14.31 0.17
N PHE A 203 3.55 -13.45 -0.83
CA PHE A 203 3.49 -13.87 -2.22
C PHE A 203 4.77 -14.63 -2.60
N THR A 204 4.61 -15.66 -3.43
CA THR A 204 5.72 -16.44 -3.99
C THR A 204 6.15 -15.85 -5.33
N PHE A 205 7.46 -15.72 -5.55
CA PHE A 205 8.02 -15.33 -6.85
C PHE A 205 7.96 -16.49 -7.84
N GLU A 206 7.41 -16.24 -9.03
CA GLU A 206 7.23 -17.28 -10.05
C GLU A 206 8.15 -17.11 -11.26
N GLY A 207 8.58 -15.89 -11.53
CA GLY A 207 9.49 -15.62 -12.62
C GLY A 207 9.48 -14.18 -13.11
N THR A 208 10.41 -13.93 -14.02
CA THR A 208 10.55 -12.64 -14.71
C THR A 208 10.33 -12.84 -16.20
N ARG A 209 9.31 -12.19 -16.75
CA ARG A 209 9.09 -12.08 -18.19
C ARG A 209 9.94 -10.93 -18.72
N ARG A 210 11.02 -11.25 -19.42
CA ARG A 210 11.92 -10.25 -20.00
C ARG A 210 11.28 -9.59 -21.21
N ARG A 211 11.39 -8.26 -21.32
CA ARG A 211 10.87 -7.45 -22.42
C ARG A 211 9.39 -7.76 -22.74
N ALA A 212 8.58 -7.92 -21.70
CA ALA A 212 7.21 -8.40 -21.84
C ALA A 212 6.27 -7.33 -22.38
N ILE A 213 6.47 -6.06 -21.99
CA ILE A 213 5.54 -4.97 -22.27
C ILE A 213 6.29 -3.79 -22.85
N MET A 214 5.79 -3.26 -23.97
CA MET A 214 6.24 -1.99 -24.52
C MET A 214 5.48 -0.88 -23.80
N SER A 215 6.16 -0.07 -22.99
CA SER A 215 5.55 1.09 -22.34
C SER A 215 5.85 2.36 -23.15
N PRO A 216 4.86 2.94 -23.86
CA PRO A 216 5.06 4.19 -24.59
C PRO A 216 5.23 5.39 -23.65
N ALA A 217 4.67 5.30 -22.44
CA ALA A 217 4.64 6.38 -21.47
C ALA A 217 6.01 6.67 -20.81
N VAL A 218 6.88 5.66 -20.70
CA VAL A 218 8.19 5.80 -20.04
C VAL A 218 9.30 5.33 -20.98
N GLU A 219 9.89 6.29 -21.70
CA GLU A 219 11.07 6.14 -22.59
C GLU A 219 10.89 5.21 -23.80
N GLY A 220 9.67 4.77 -24.12
CA GLY A 220 9.35 4.00 -25.35
C GLY A 220 10.01 2.62 -25.42
N GLY A 221 10.38 2.03 -24.27
CA GLY A 221 11.13 0.78 -24.18
C GLY A 221 10.28 -0.44 -23.82
N TYR A 222 10.80 -1.61 -24.17
CA TYR A 222 10.34 -2.87 -23.57
C TYR A 222 10.82 -2.99 -22.12
N ARG A 223 9.91 -3.31 -21.20
CA ARG A 223 10.17 -3.47 -19.77
C ARG A 223 10.02 -4.93 -19.35
N ASP A 224 10.76 -5.33 -18.34
CA ASP A 224 10.58 -6.65 -17.73
C ASP A 224 9.39 -6.59 -16.76
N VAL A 225 8.72 -7.74 -16.59
CA VAL A 225 7.61 -7.91 -15.66
C VAL A 225 7.91 -9.07 -14.74
N VAL A 226 7.90 -8.80 -13.44
CA VAL A 226 8.00 -9.82 -12.41
C VAL A 226 6.61 -10.29 -12.03
N ALA A 227 6.39 -11.60 -12.08
CA ALA A 227 5.17 -12.25 -11.64
C ALA A 227 5.38 -12.82 -10.24
N MET A 228 4.49 -12.43 -9.33
CA MET A 228 4.37 -13.00 -8.00
C MET A 228 2.93 -13.42 -7.79
N ALA A 229 2.68 -14.47 -7.01
CA ALA A 229 1.32 -14.90 -6.74
C ALA A 229 1.13 -15.50 -5.34
N MET A 230 -0.12 -15.54 -4.91
CA MET A 230 -0.59 -16.24 -3.73
C MET A 230 -1.74 -17.17 -4.10
N LEU A 231 -1.71 -18.37 -3.56
CA LEU A 231 -2.78 -19.37 -3.68
C LEU A 231 -3.76 -19.30 -2.49
N ASP A 232 -4.98 -19.75 -2.72
CA ASP A 232 -6.02 -19.89 -1.70
C ASP A 232 -5.56 -20.70 -0.46
N THR A 233 -4.86 -21.81 -0.69
CA THR A 233 -4.31 -22.67 0.36
C THR A 233 -3.29 -21.91 1.23
N GLU A 234 -2.45 -21.08 0.62
CA GLU A 234 -1.47 -20.25 1.32
C GLU A 234 -2.15 -19.17 2.18
N TRP A 235 -3.24 -18.58 1.67
CA TRP A 235 -4.07 -17.62 2.41
C TRP A 235 -4.72 -18.24 3.65
N HIS A 236 -5.42 -19.37 3.50
CA HIS A 236 -6.17 -20.00 4.60
C HIS A 236 -5.25 -20.61 5.68
N VAL A 237 -4.07 -21.10 5.31
CA VAL A 237 -3.08 -21.59 6.28
C VAL A 237 -2.64 -20.46 7.21
N ARG A 238 -2.55 -19.22 6.72
CA ARG A 238 -2.18 -18.05 7.54
C ARG A 238 -3.30 -17.58 8.45
N GLU A 239 -4.53 -17.58 7.96
CA GLU A 239 -5.69 -17.21 8.76
C GLU A 239 -5.92 -18.20 9.91
N SER A 240 -5.76 -19.50 9.62
CA SER A 240 -5.92 -20.58 10.61
C SER A 240 -4.75 -20.68 11.60
N GLY A 241 -3.56 -20.24 11.20
CA GLY A 241 -2.33 -20.30 11.97
C GLY A 241 -1.93 -18.93 12.54
N GLY A 242 -2.84 -18.27 13.26
CA GLY A 242 -2.60 -16.93 13.82
C GLY A 242 -1.24 -16.83 14.54
N HIS A 243 -0.27 -16.16 13.92
CA HIS A 243 1.09 -15.89 14.44
C HIS A 243 1.67 -17.02 15.32
N GLY A 244 1.40 -18.29 14.96
CA GLY A 244 1.91 -19.44 15.69
C GLY A 244 3.40 -19.50 15.41
N GLN A 245 4.21 -19.22 16.44
CA GLN A 245 5.68 -19.38 16.50
C GLN A 245 6.31 -19.73 15.15
N ARG A 246 6.96 -18.75 14.49
CA ARG A 246 7.71 -18.90 13.22
C ARG A 246 7.97 -20.37 12.92
N GLY A 247 7.09 -20.96 12.12
CA GLY A 247 7.20 -22.38 11.84
C GLY A 247 8.57 -22.65 11.23
N VAL A 248 9.06 -23.89 11.31
CA VAL A 248 10.24 -24.30 10.54
C VAL A 248 10.08 -23.91 9.05
N TRP A 249 8.84 -23.88 8.57
CA TRP A 249 8.45 -23.37 7.26
C TRP A 249 8.60 -21.86 7.11
N ASP A 250 8.20 -21.04 8.09
CA ASP A 250 8.45 -19.59 8.03
C ASP A 250 9.95 -19.28 8.08
N GLU A 251 10.73 -19.99 8.90
CA GLU A 251 12.18 -19.86 8.88
C GLU A 251 12.78 -20.31 7.55
N MET A 252 12.24 -21.38 6.96
CA MET A 252 12.65 -21.85 5.64
C MET A 252 12.29 -20.83 4.55
N PHE A 253 11.11 -20.24 4.57
CA PHE A 253 10.68 -19.21 3.62
C PHE A 253 11.48 -17.92 3.81
N VAL A 254 11.73 -17.48 5.05
CA VAL A 254 12.59 -16.33 5.36
C VAL A 254 14.02 -16.58 4.90
N ARG A 255 14.55 -17.80 5.11
CA ARG A 255 15.87 -18.18 4.64
C ARG A 255 15.94 -18.21 3.11
N HIS A 256 14.96 -18.84 2.47
CA HIS A 256 14.90 -18.89 1.01
C HIS A 256 14.75 -17.50 0.40
N HIS A 257 13.94 -16.65 1.02
CA HIS A 257 13.79 -15.26 0.65
C HIS A 257 15.12 -14.50 0.76
N LYS A 258 15.83 -14.65 1.88
CA LYS A 258 17.15 -14.06 2.07
C LYS A 258 18.17 -14.57 1.04
N GLU A 259 18.13 -15.86 0.73
CA GLU A 259 18.97 -16.45 -0.32
C GLU A 259 18.64 -15.89 -1.70
N GLN A 260 17.36 -15.62 -2.01
CA GLN A 260 16.96 -14.95 -3.25
C GLN A 260 17.43 -13.49 -3.30
N GLU A 261 17.31 -12.72 -2.21
CA GLU A 261 17.83 -11.35 -2.12
C GLU A 261 19.35 -11.31 -2.31
N ASP A 262 20.08 -12.22 -1.67
CA ASP A 262 21.54 -12.34 -1.79
C ASP A 262 21.94 -12.65 -3.23
N LEU A 263 21.20 -13.53 -3.92
CA LEU A 263 21.41 -13.84 -5.34
C LEU A 263 21.14 -12.61 -6.23
N LEU A 264 20.05 -11.87 -6.00
CA LEU A 264 19.75 -10.64 -6.73
C LEU A 264 20.84 -9.59 -6.56
N GLN A 265 21.30 -9.35 -5.33
CA GLN A 265 22.41 -8.43 -5.05
C GLN A 265 23.72 -8.89 -5.70
N TRP A 266 23.96 -10.21 -5.77
CA TRP A 266 25.13 -10.76 -6.42
C TRP A 266 25.10 -10.59 -7.94
N GLU A 267 23.94 -10.80 -8.57
CA GLU A 267 23.73 -10.50 -9.99
C GLU A 267 23.93 -9.02 -10.29
N GLU A 268 23.41 -8.12 -9.45
CA GLU A 268 23.56 -6.69 -9.64
C GLU A 268 25.04 -6.27 -9.55
N ARG A 269 25.78 -6.78 -8.55
CA ARG A 269 27.23 -6.59 -8.45
C ARG A 269 27.97 -7.11 -9.67
N ARG A 270 27.58 -8.27 -10.20
CA ARG A 270 28.20 -8.85 -11.40
C ARG A 270 27.89 -8.03 -12.66
N ARG A 271 26.69 -7.47 -12.78
CA ARG A 271 26.33 -6.53 -13.87
C ARG A 271 27.15 -5.24 -13.78
N ARG A 272 27.36 -4.70 -12.58
CA ARG A 272 28.22 -3.51 -12.36
C ARG A 272 29.68 -3.78 -12.71
N LEU A 273 30.22 -4.95 -12.35
CA LEU A 273 31.61 -5.34 -12.65
C LEU A 273 31.89 -5.55 -14.15
N ARG A 274 30.88 -5.88 -14.96
CA ARG A 274 31.05 -6.05 -16.41
C ARG A 274 31.13 -4.73 -17.20
N ARG A 275 30.99 -3.56 -16.55
CA ARG A 275 31.02 -2.25 -17.23
C ARG A 275 32.39 -1.56 -17.27
N THR A 276 33.44 -2.10 -16.67
CA THR A 276 34.81 -1.57 -16.89
C THR A 276 35.40 -2.20 -18.15
N GLY A 277 34.99 -1.66 -19.31
CA GLY A 277 35.62 -1.95 -20.59
C GLY A 277 37.09 -1.56 -20.55
N SER A 278 37.95 -2.56 -20.60
CA SER A 278 39.39 -2.42 -20.83
C SER A 278 39.63 -1.77 -22.19
N MET A 279 39.77 -0.44 -22.22
CA MET A 279 40.43 0.28 -23.31
C MET A 279 41.84 0.62 -22.84
N GLU A 280 42.74 -0.35 -22.90
CA GLU A 280 44.17 -0.05 -22.89
C GLU A 280 44.73 -0.41 -24.26
N THR A 281 45.14 0.65 -24.94
CA THR A 281 45.63 0.74 -26.31
C THR A 281 46.94 -0.03 -26.46
N VAL A 282 46.96 -1.07 -27.29
CA VAL A 282 48.23 -1.65 -27.78
C VAL A 282 48.65 -0.90 -29.05
N ARG A 283 49.88 -0.40 -29.00
CA ARG A 283 50.57 0.46 -29.96
C ARG A 283 51.02 -0.27 -31.21
#